data_AF-A0A841ABD7-F1
#
_entry.id   AF-A0A841ABD7-F1
#
_cell.length_a   1.000
_cell.length_b   1.000
_cell.length_c   1.000
_cell.angle_alpha   90.00
_cell.angle_beta   90.00
_cell.angle_gamma   90.00
#
_symmetry.space_group_name_H-M   'P 1'
#
loop_
_entity.id
_entity.type
_entity.pdbx_description
1 polymer ?
#
loop_
_entity_poly.entity_id
_entity_poly.type
_entity_poly.pdbx_seq_one_letter_code
_entity_poly.pdbx_strand_id
1 'polypeptide(L)'
;MSTFEDFVLLAPREVPLGGLRGMTVHRTLPARATSLIGAWCFVDHFGPDDVSATDGMRVARHPHTGLATVSWLFDGAITHRDSIGSHSLVRPGDVDLMVAGSGITHSEFSTLDTTVLHGVQLWYALPDRARFREQEFTVHTPPEHATARAAVRVGLGGFRATDEDGAALEDRSPVVTDTALGMVQIDLRAGSRLHLELEAGHEHGILVDRGAARLSTVRPGDAGPDSSTPGASTELVHDAAERDLVVLPDGVDHLDLAATGDTDLRVMLLSGEPLGEDIIMWWNFVGRTHEEIVAFRARYQAEIGVELALEDAPIADIARERGGLAADDEQFGPFADHTPTALPAPGLPNGRLRSRGRRELPA
;
A
#
# COMPACT_ATOMS: atom_id res chain seq x y z
N MET A 1 -21.35 -10.63 0.99
CA MET A 1 -19.95 -10.14 1.01
C MET A 1 -19.10 -11.27 0.50
N SER A 2 -18.18 -11.03 -0.42
CA SER A 2 -17.39 -12.13 -1.00
C SER A 2 -16.23 -12.44 -0.08
N THR A 3 -16.43 -13.47 0.76
CA THR A 3 -15.32 -14.27 1.22
C THR A 3 -14.59 -14.83 0.00
N PHE A 4 -13.26 -14.89 0.05
CA PHE A 4 -12.45 -15.48 -1.01
C PHE A 4 -12.15 -16.92 -0.61
N GLU A 5 -12.77 -17.86 -1.31
CA GLU A 5 -12.57 -19.29 -1.08
C GLU A 5 -11.37 -19.86 -1.84
N ASP A 6 -10.84 -19.09 -2.79
CA ASP A 6 -9.72 -19.43 -3.67
C ASP A 6 -8.83 -18.19 -3.86
N PHE A 7 -7.64 -18.39 -4.43
CA PHE A 7 -6.73 -17.32 -4.81
C PHE A 7 -7.38 -16.37 -5.83
N VAL A 8 -7.18 -15.07 -5.67
CA VAL A 8 -7.70 -14.05 -6.60
C VAL A 8 -6.56 -13.24 -7.18
N LEU A 9 -6.31 -13.45 -8.48
CA LEU A 9 -5.36 -12.65 -9.24
C LEU A 9 -5.90 -11.25 -9.53
N LEU A 10 -5.15 -10.23 -9.10
CA LEU A 10 -5.34 -8.83 -9.45
C LEU A 10 -4.29 -8.44 -10.49
N ALA A 11 -4.61 -8.67 -11.76
CA ALA A 11 -3.71 -8.34 -12.87
C ALA A 11 -3.38 -6.83 -12.90
N PRO A 12 -2.12 -6.45 -13.15
CA PRO A 12 -1.70 -5.06 -13.18
C PRO A 12 -2.29 -4.32 -14.39
N ARG A 13 -2.48 -3.01 -14.23
CA ARG A 13 -2.76 -2.09 -15.34
C ARG A 13 -1.71 -0.99 -15.38
N GLU A 14 -1.28 -0.60 -16.58
CA GLU A 14 -0.35 0.50 -16.76
C GLU A 14 -1.04 1.85 -16.48
N VAL A 15 -0.40 2.68 -15.67
CA VAL A 15 -0.85 4.02 -15.30
C VAL A 15 0.34 4.98 -15.35
N PRO A 16 0.20 6.20 -15.88
CA PRO A 16 1.26 7.19 -15.80
C PRO A 16 1.26 7.91 -14.43
N LEU A 17 2.39 7.86 -13.72
CA LEU A 17 2.59 8.49 -12.41
C LEU A 17 3.02 9.95 -12.55
N GLY A 18 2.25 10.90 -12.00
CA GLY A 18 2.54 12.34 -12.13
C GLY A 18 1.98 13.00 -13.40
N GLY A 19 1.02 12.34 -14.08
CA GLY A 19 0.33 12.89 -15.26
C GLY A 19 0.85 12.34 -16.59
N LEU A 20 0.37 12.86 -17.72
CA LEU A 20 0.58 12.29 -19.07
C LEU A 20 2.05 12.11 -19.52
N ARG A 21 3.00 12.75 -18.86
CA ARG A 21 4.46 12.63 -19.12
C ARG A 21 5.22 11.95 -17.98
N GLY A 22 4.48 11.32 -17.08
CA GLY A 22 4.98 10.58 -15.94
C GLY A 22 5.61 9.26 -16.31
N MET A 23 6.39 8.68 -15.40
CA MET A 23 6.84 7.30 -15.52
C MET A 23 5.66 6.33 -15.49
N THR A 24 5.77 5.19 -16.17
CA THR A 24 4.72 4.16 -16.14
C THR A 24 4.85 3.34 -14.87
N VAL A 25 3.70 3.04 -14.25
CA VAL A 25 3.59 2.13 -13.10
C VAL A 25 2.53 1.08 -13.35
N HIS A 26 2.62 -0.03 -12.63
CA HIS A 26 1.76 -1.21 -12.73
C HIS A 26 0.84 -1.25 -11.51
N ARG A 27 -0.40 -0.78 -11.69
CA ARG A 27 -1.39 -0.68 -10.61
C ARG A 27 -2.16 -1.97 -10.45
N THR A 28 -2.10 -2.59 -9.28
CA THR A 28 -2.88 -3.79 -8.94
C THR A 28 -4.03 -3.47 -7.97
N LEU A 29 -3.84 -2.53 -7.04
CA LEU A 29 -4.91 -2.00 -6.19
C LEU A 29 -5.15 -0.50 -6.41
N PRO A 30 -6.41 -0.03 -6.40
CA PRO A 30 -7.65 -0.82 -6.26
C PRO A 30 -8.02 -1.58 -7.56
N ALA A 31 -8.69 -2.72 -7.43
CA ALA A 31 -9.17 -3.54 -8.56
C ALA A 31 -10.70 -3.75 -8.53
N ARG A 32 -11.22 -4.39 -9.58
CA ARG A 32 -12.64 -4.75 -9.68
C ARG A 32 -13.03 -5.86 -8.71
N ALA A 33 -12.16 -6.85 -8.51
CA ALA A 33 -12.43 -8.00 -7.64
C ALA A 33 -12.41 -7.61 -6.16
N THR A 34 -11.42 -6.80 -5.75
CA THR A 34 -11.38 -6.13 -4.45
C THR A 34 -10.67 -4.79 -4.58
N SER A 35 -11.00 -3.86 -3.69
CA SER A 35 -10.28 -2.59 -3.53
C SER A 35 -9.45 -2.53 -2.25
N LEU A 36 -9.47 -3.58 -1.44
CA LEU A 36 -8.78 -3.66 -0.16
C LEU A 36 -8.14 -5.04 0.04
N ILE A 37 -6.99 -5.06 0.70
CA ILE A 37 -6.42 -6.21 1.43
C ILE A 37 -6.12 -5.69 2.83
N GLY A 38 -6.94 -6.04 3.80
CA GLY A 38 -6.98 -5.38 5.10
C GLY A 38 -7.31 -3.89 4.90
N ALA A 39 -6.39 -3.00 5.33
CA ALA A 39 -6.48 -1.58 5.05
C ALA A 39 -5.72 -1.12 3.79
N TRP A 40 -4.89 -1.96 3.16
CA TRP A 40 -4.16 -1.64 1.93
C TRP A 40 -5.14 -1.36 0.80
N CYS A 41 -5.16 -0.14 0.28
CA CYS A 41 -6.15 0.33 -0.70
C CYS A 41 -5.54 0.74 -2.05
N PHE A 42 -4.21 0.79 -2.13
CA PHE A 42 -3.45 1.19 -3.31
C PHE A 42 -2.13 0.42 -3.37
N VAL A 43 -1.80 -0.09 -4.55
CA VAL A 43 -0.54 -0.77 -4.84
C VAL A 43 -0.13 -0.43 -6.26
N ASP A 44 0.93 0.35 -6.39
CA ASP A 44 1.66 0.57 -7.64
C ASP A 44 3.03 -0.07 -7.54
N HIS A 45 3.35 -0.92 -8.51
CA HIS A 45 4.70 -1.45 -8.73
C HIS A 45 5.36 -0.70 -9.89
N PHE A 46 6.59 -0.24 -9.74
CA PHE A 46 7.30 0.52 -10.76
C PHE A 46 8.70 -0.01 -10.98
N GLY A 47 9.15 0.01 -12.23
CA GLY A 47 10.44 -0.53 -12.63
C GLY A 47 10.53 -2.07 -12.66
N PRO A 48 11.76 -2.61 -12.77
CA PRO A 48 13.01 -1.86 -12.85
C PRO A 48 13.12 -1.10 -14.19
N ASP A 49 13.19 0.23 -14.11
CA ASP A 49 13.27 1.10 -15.29
C ASP A 49 14.65 1.78 -15.34
N ASP A 50 15.28 1.79 -16.52
CA ASP A 50 16.45 2.64 -16.78
C ASP A 50 15.98 4.09 -16.89
N VAL A 51 16.33 4.87 -15.88
CA VAL A 51 15.99 6.28 -15.78
C VAL A 51 17.19 7.18 -16.06
N SER A 52 18.33 6.65 -16.49
CA SER A 52 19.56 7.43 -16.73
C SER A 52 19.43 8.54 -17.78
N ALA A 53 18.52 8.37 -18.75
CA ALA A 53 18.20 9.34 -19.79
C ALA A 53 16.88 10.08 -19.54
N THR A 54 16.23 9.81 -18.41
CA THR A 54 15.03 10.51 -17.95
C THR A 54 15.36 11.20 -16.62
N ASP A 55 14.42 11.96 -16.06
CA ASP A 55 14.61 12.48 -14.71
C ASP A 55 14.05 11.52 -13.63
N GLY A 56 13.72 10.28 -14.00
CA GLY A 56 13.09 9.30 -13.13
C GLY A 56 11.72 9.76 -12.59
N MET A 57 11.47 9.45 -11.32
CA MET A 57 10.26 9.88 -10.62
C MET A 57 10.28 11.40 -10.41
N ARG A 58 9.21 12.07 -10.83
CA ARG A 58 9.02 13.52 -10.63
C ARG A 58 7.59 13.83 -10.23
N VAL A 59 7.22 13.49 -9.00
CA VAL A 59 5.89 13.77 -8.48
C VAL A 59 5.95 15.07 -7.68
N ALA A 60 5.51 16.17 -8.30
CA ALA A 60 5.43 17.47 -7.64
C ALA A 60 4.42 17.48 -6.49
N ARG A 61 4.41 18.58 -5.72
CA ARG A 61 3.54 18.76 -4.54
C ARG A 61 2.10 18.35 -4.84
N HIS A 62 1.61 17.35 -4.12
CA HIS A 62 0.23 16.87 -4.21
C HIS A 62 -0.28 16.47 -2.82
N PRO A 63 -1.60 16.48 -2.59
CA PRO A 63 -2.18 16.28 -1.28
C PRO A 63 -2.49 14.81 -1.00
N HIS A 64 -2.60 14.47 0.27
CA HIS A 64 -3.26 13.27 0.79
C HIS A 64 -4.08 13.60 2.05
N THR A 65 -5.14 12.84 2.33
CA THR A 65 -5.87 12.87 3.62
C THR A 65 -6.62 11.55 3.83
N GLY A 66 -6.81 11.16 5.10
CA GLY A 66 -7.54 9.95 5.49
C GLY A 66 -6.83 8.62 5.19
N LEU A 67 -5.53 8.69 4.89
CA LEU A 67 -4.70 7.55 4.52
C LEU A 67 -3.26 7.74 5.04
N ALA A 68 -2.44 6.71 4.88
CA ALA A 68 -0.99 6.83 4.92
C ALA A 68 -0.38 6.23 3.65
N THR A 69 0.76 6.74 3.23
CA THR A 69 1.56 6.24 2.12
C THR A 69 2.79 5.52 2.64
N VAL A 70 3.17 4.43 1.97
CA VAL A 70 4.40 3.67 2.23
C VAL A 70 5.14 3.50 0.92
N SER A 71 6.39 3.96 0.86
CA SER A 71 7.30 3.74 -0.26
C SER A 71 8.34 2.70 0.14
N TRP A 72 8.60 1.72 -0.74
CA TRP A 72 9.62 0.70 -0.56
C TRP A 72 10.40 0.52 -1.86
N LEU A 73 11.71 0.78 -1.81
CA LEU A 73 12.57 0.66 -2.98
C LEU A 73 13.32 -0.69 -3.01
N PHE A 74 13.47 -1.21 -4.22
CA PHE A 74 14.32 -2.34 -4.55
C PHE A 74 15.65 -1.90 -5.17
N ASP A 75 15.64 -0.78 -5.90
CA ASP A 75 16.80 -0.13 -6.52
C ASP A 75 16.53 1.38 -6.69
N GLY A 76 17.58 2.17 -6.81
CA GLY A 76 17.53 3.62 -6.93
C GLY A 76 17.35 4.34 -5.60
N ALA A 77 17.11 5.65 -5.67
CA ALA A 77 16.79 6.46 -4.51
C ALA A 77 15.82 7.59 -4.86
N ILE A 78 14.96 7.94 -3.91
CA ILE A 78 14.06 9.09 -4.03
C ILE A 78 14.24 10.04 -2.85
N THR A 79 13.98 11.31 -3.08
CA THR A 79 13.88 12.34 -2.05
C THR A 79 12.41 12.63 -1.81
N HIS A 80 11.96 12.41 -0.57
CA HIS A 80 10.67 12.81 -0.06
C HIS A 80 10.73 14.21 0.54
N ARG A 81 9.71 15.04 0.31
CA ARG A 81 9.52 16.30 1.01
C ARG A 81 8.04 16.57 1.27
N ASP A 82 7.69 16.98 2.48
CA ASP A 82 6.29 17.26 2.85
C ASP A 82 6.05 18.63 3.48
N SER A 83 4.77 18.94 3.73
CA SER A 83 4.30 20.19 4.33
C SER A 83 4.50 20.29 5.84
N ILE A 84 4.86 19.21 6.54
CA ILE A 84 5.26 19.28 7.96
C ILE A 84 6.76 19.53 8.13
N GLY A 85 7.48 19.66 7.01
CA GLY A 85 8.89 20.04 6.97
C GLY A 85 9.84 18.85 6.86
N SER A 86 9.33 17.63 6.72
CA SER A 86 10.17 16.46 6.48
C SER A 86 10.86 16.58 5.12
N HIS A 87 12.11 16.16 5.08
CA HIS A 87 12.91 16.09 3.87
C HIS A 87 13.90 14.94 4.03
N SER A 88 13.64 13.84 3.33
CA SER A 88 14.36 12.59 3.57
C SER A 88 14.77 11.92 2.28
N LEU A 89 15.87 11.16 2.36
CA LEU A 89 16.36 10.32 1.29
C LEU A 89 15.94 8.88 1.59
N VAL A 90 15.20 8.28 0.67
CA VAL A 90 14.71 6.91 0.73
C VAL A 90 15.58 6.04 -0.17
N ARG A 91 16.07 4.92 0.36
CA ARG A 91 16.96 3.97 -0.30
C ARG A 91 16.34 2.57 -0.34
N PRO A 92 16.96 1.63 -1.07
CA PRO A 92 16.47 0.27 -1.15
C PRO A 92 16.41 -0.40 0.23
N GLY A 93 15.25 -1.00 0.53
CA GLY A 93 14.96 -1.60 1.83
C GLY A 93 14.54 -0.62 2.92
N ASP A 94 14.44 0.68 2.67
CA ASP A 94 13.83 1.62 3.60
C ASP A 94 12.30 1.53 3.53
N VAL A 95 11.66 1.61 4.69
CA VAL A 95 10.24 1.95 4.84
C VAL A 95 10.15 3.45 4.95
N ASP A 96 9.53 4.08 3.97
CA ASP A 96 9.17 5.49 4.01
C ASP A 96 7.67 5.64 4.29
N LEU A 97 7.29 5.91 5.55
CA LEU A 97 5.89 5.99 5.99
C LEU A 97 5.48 7.44 6.25
N MET A 98 4.51 7.92 5.47
CA MET A 98 3.86 9.22 5.67
C MET A 98 2.39 9.04 6.04
N VAL A 99 2.03 9.37 7.27
CA VAL A 99 0.64 9.44 7.74
C VAL A 99 0.05 10.80 7.36
N ALA A 100 -0.90 10.81 6.43
CA ALA A 100 -1.49 12.05 5.94
C ALA A 100 -2.52 12.65 6.90
N GLY A 101 -3.21 11.79 7.67
CA GLY A 101 -4.19 12.21 8.67
C GLY A 101 -5.16 13.27 8.15
N SER A 102 -5.24 14.39 8.87
CA SER A 102 -6.12 15.52 8.51
C SER A 102 -5.82 16.20 7.18
N GLY A 103 -4.62 16.05 6.65
CA GLY A 103 -4.21 16.62 5.38
C GLY A 103 -2.72 16.90 5.35
N ILE A 104 -2.05 16.46 4.29
CA ILE A 104 -0.64 16.78 4.05
C ILE A 104 -0.44 16.99 2.56
N THR A 105 0.52 17.82 2.17
CA THR A 105 1.07 17.79 0.81
C THR A 105 2.49 17.27 0.81
N HIS A 106 2.86 16.53 -0.23
CA HIS A 106 4.23 16.03 -0.38
C HIS A 106 4.66 15.91 -1.85
N SER A 107 5.96 15.71 -2.05
CA SER A 107 6.58 15.51 -3.35
C SER A 107 7.68 14.45 -3.29
N GLU A 108 7.81 13.67 -4.35
CA GLU A 108 8.80 12.61 -4.47
C GLU A 108 9.57 12.77 -5.78
N PHE A 109 10.89 12.80 -5.67
CA PHE A 109 11.80 12.96 -6.81
C PHE A 109 12.92 11.94 -6.78
N SER A 110 13.23 11.29 -7.90
CA SER A 110 14.47 10.54 -8.03
C SER A 110 15.68 11.43 -7.75
N THR A 111 16.70 10.88 -7.11
CA THR A 111 17.98 11.60 -6.94
C THR A 111 18.70 11.75 -8.28
N LEU A 112 19.56 12.77 -8.39
CA LEU A 112 20.29 13.07 -9.63
C LEU A 112 21.23 11.94 -10.10
N ASP A 113 21.65 11.07 -9.19
CA ASP A 113 22.52 9.91 -9.44
C ASP A 113 21.75 8.59 -9.63
N THR A 114 20.42 8.61 -9.55
CA THR A 114 19.60 7.43 -9.79
C THR A 114 19.59 7.10 -11.29
N THR A 115 20.08 5.92 -11.66
CA THR A 115 20.07 5.41 -13.04
C THR A 115 19.06 4.29 -13.26
N VAL A 116 18.70 3.54 -12.21
CA VAL A 116 17.62 2.57 -12.20
C VAL A 116 16.68 2.92 -11.06
N LEU A 117 15.39 2.91 -11.32
CA LEU A 117 14.37 3.09 -10.30
C LEU A 117 13.46 1.86 -10.27
N HIS A 118 13.30 1.27 -9.08
CA HIS A 118 12.54 0.05 -8.90
C HIS A 118 11.95 0.00 -7.49
N GLY A 119 10.65 -0.22 -7.36
CA GLY A 119 10.01 -0.24 -6.05
C GLY A 119 8.50 -0.39 -6.11
N VAL A 120 7.88 -0.22 -4.94
CA VAL A 120 6.44 -0.22 -4.76
C VAL A 120 6.00 1.01 -3.97
N GLN A 121 4.87 1.59 -4.40
CA GLN A 121 4.13 2.60 -3.68
C GLN A 121 2.83 1.98 -3.17
N LEU A 122 2.62 2.03 -1.87
CA LEU A 122 1.46 1.45 -1.20
C LEU A 122 0.72 2.52 -0.43
N TRP A 123 -0.61 2.48 -0.41
CA TRP A 123 -1.40 3.27 0.55
C TRP A 123 -2.27 2.35 1.40
N TYR A 124 -2.42 2.69 2.67
CA TYR A 124 -3.46 2.12 3.50
C TYR A 124 -4.44 3.20 3.97
N ALA A 125 -5.72 2.84 3.97
CA ALA A 125 -6.75 3.71 4.51
C ALA A 125 -6.64 3.73 6.03
N LEU A 126 -6.65 4.93 6.63
CA LEU A 126 -6.73 5.03 8.08
C LEU A 126 -8.14 4.58 8.55
N PRO A 127 -8.25 3.82 9.65
CA PRO A 127 -9.55 3.50 10.24
C PRO A 127 -10.27 4.78 10.65
N ASP A 128 -11.60 4.79 10.67
CA ASP A 128 -12.36 6.02 10.89
C ASP A 128 -11.90 6.71 12.16
N ARG A 129 -11.67 5.97 13.25
CA ARG A 129 -11.19 6.49 14.53
C ARG A 129 -9.91 7.34 14.45
N ALA A 130 -9.04 7.11 13.45
CA ALA A 130 -7.73 7.74 13.32
C ALA A 130 -7.56 8.60 12.07
N ARG A 131 -8.49 8.59 11.10
CA ARG A 131 -8.28 9.20 9.78
C ARG A 131 -8.06 10.72 9.73
N PHE A 132 -8.24 11.41 10.85
CA PHE A 132 -7.94 12.84 11.02
C PHE A 132 -6.90 13.10 12.12
N ARG A 133 -6.11 12.08 12.51
CA ARG A 133 -4.99 12.29 13.43
C ARG A 133 -3.95 13.26 12.86
N GLU A 134 -3.03 13.68 13.72
CA GLU A 134 -1.87 14.48 13.32
C GLU A 134 -1.03 13.75 12.27
N GLN A 135 -0.49 14.54 11.34
CA GLN A 135 0.41 14.08 10.29
C GLN A 135 1.72 13.56 10.91
N GLU A 136 2.29 12.53 10.33
CA GLU A 136 3.53 11.94 10.82
C GLU A 136 4.38 11.46 9.64
N PHE A 137 5.70 11.55 9.79
CA PHE A 137 6.65 11.04 8.81
C PHE A 137 7.74 10.24 9.51
N THR A 138 7.97 9.01 9.07
CA THR A 138 8.98 8.11 9.62
C THR A 138 9.71 7.37 8.50
N VAL A 139 11.04 7.34 8.56
CA VAL A 139 11.86 6.42 7.78
C VAL A 139 12.48 5.38 8.68
N HIS A 140 12.37 4.11 8.29
CA HIS A 140 12.97 3.00 9.02
C HIS A 140 13.62 1.99 8.06
N THR A 141 14.87 1.62 8.32
CA THR A 141 15.56 0.56 7.58
C THR A 141 15.51 -0.75 8.38
N PRO A 142 14.62 -1.70 8.05
CA PRO A 142 14.60 -3.01 8.69
C PRO A 142 15.88 -3.80 8.44
N PRO A 143 16.33 -4.62 9.42
CA PRO A 143 17.43 -5.55 9.20
C PRO A 143 17.04 -6.63 8.18
N GLU A 144 18.05 -7.16 7.47
CA GLU A 144 17.89 -8.37 6.65
C GLU A 144 18.20 -9.60 7.48
N HIS A 145 17.28 -10.56 7.49
CA HIS A 145 17.50 -11.90 8.04
C HIS A 145 17.58 -12.89 6.89
N ALA A 146 18.62 -13.72 6.87
CA ALA A 146 18.87 -14.62 5.73
C ALA A 146 19.27 -16.03 6.18
N THR A 147 18.84 -17.00 5.40
CA THR A 147 19.35 -18.37 5.39
C THR A 147 20.19 -18.60 4.12
N ALA A 148 20.55 -19.85 3.83
CA ALA A 148 21.22 -20.18 2.57
C ALA A 148 20.32 -19.96 1.34
N ARG A 149 19.00 -19.99 1.51
CA ARG A 149 18.01 -20.05 0.41
C ARG A 149 17.01 -18.89 0.41
N ALA A 150 16.86 -18.20 1.53
CA ALA A 150 15.88 -17.13 1.69
C ALA A 150 16.51 -15.91 2.37
N ALA A 151 16.01 -14.72 2.05
CA ALA A 151 16.27 -13.49 2.80
C ALA A 151 14.98 -12.71 2.98
N VAL A 152 14.79 -12.08 4.14
CA VAL A 152 13.59 -11.31 4.47
C VAL A 152 13.93 -9.98 5.13
N ARG A 153 13.09 -8.97 4.85
CA ARG A 153 13.05 -7.71 5.58
C ARG A 153 11.60 -7.41 5.97
N VAL A 154 11.36 -7.21 7.27
CA VAL A 154 10.01 -6.93 7.81
C VAL A 154 9.84 -5.44 7.96
N GLY A 155 9.18 -4.81 7.00
CA GLY A 155 8.95 -3.36 7.01
C GLY A 155 7.86 -2.95 8.01
N LEU A 156 6.76 -3.69 8.06
CA LEU A 156 5.64 -3.46 8.98
C LEU A 156 5.14 -4.79 9.56
N GLY A 157 4.63 -4.76 10.79
CA GLY A 157 4.03 -5.91 11.44
C GLY A 157 5.03 -6.96 11.93
N GLY A 158 4.56 -8.19 12.09
CA GLY A 158 5.38 -9.36 12.42
C GLY A 158 5.42 -10.34 11.26
N PHE A 159 6.48 -11.14 11.21
CA PHE A 159 6.65 -12.19 10.21
C PHE A 159 7.33 -13.40 10.83
N ARG A 160 6.89 -14.59 10.42
CA ARG A 160 7.53 -15.85 10.78
C ARG A 160 7.43 -16.82 9.61
N ALA A 161 8.54 -17.48 9.30
CA ALA A 161 8.60 -18.50 8.29
C ALA A 161 9.69 -19.53 8.61
N THR A 162 9.61 -20.69 7.98
CA THR A 162 10.62 -21.74 8.06
C THR A 162 11.02 -22.17 6.65
N ASP A 163 12.33 -22.28 6.39
CA ASP A 163 12.83 -22.78 5.10
C ASP A 163 12.83 -24.33 5.03
N GLU A 164 13.17 -24.86 3.86
CA GLU A 164 13.17 -26.31 3.61
C GLU A 164 14.17 -27.10 4.47
N ASP A 165 15.19 -26.43 5.00
CA ASP A 165 16.20 -27.02 5.86
C ASP A 165 15.82 -26.90 7.37
N GLY A 166 14.65 -26.31 7.66
CA GLY A 166 14.11 -26.12 9.01
C GLY A 166 14.63 -24.87 9.73
N ALA A 167 15.32 -23.97 9.03
CA ALA A 167 15.78 -22.71 9.62
C ALA A 167 14.63 -21.70 9.69
N ALA A 168 14.44 -21.12 10.87
CA ALA A 168 13.42 -20.11 11.11
C ALA A 168 13.91 -18.71 10.71
N LEU A 169 13.03 -17.95 10.08
CA LEU A 169 13.14 -16.52 9.82
C LEU A 169 12.00 -15.81 10.55
N GLU A 170 12.33 -14.92 11.48
CA GLU A 170 11.34 -14.19 12.26
C GLU A 170 11.84 -12.78 12.56
N ASP A 171 10.96 -11.79 12.40
CA ASP A 171 11.21 -10.43 12.87
C ASP A 171 9.90 -9.68 13.11
N ARG A 172 9.98 -8.57 13.83
CA ARG A 172 8.87 -7.64 14.06
C ARG A 172 9.36 -6.21 13.90
N SER A 173 8.73 -5.49 12.97
CA SER A 173 9.03 -4.07 12.76
C SER A 173 8.69 -3.24 14.00
N PRO A 174 9.53 -2.28 14.39
CA PRO A 174 9.21 -1.31 15.44
C PRO A 174 8.26 -0.20 14.96
N VAL A 175 7.99 -0.11 13.65
CA VAL A 175 7.11 0.91 13.08
C VAL A 175 5.67 0.61 13.48
N VAL A 176 5.00 1.60 14.07
CA VAL A 176 3.63 1.49 14.56
C VAL A 176 2.66 2.06 13.53
N THR A 177 1.57 1.34 13.27
CA THR A 177 0.48 1.75 12.38
C THR A 177 -0.84 1.86 13.15
N ASP A 178 -1.79 2.62 12.61
CA ASP A 178 -3.11 2.82 13.23
C ASP A 178 -4.04 1.61 13.16
N THR A 179 -3.65 0.56 12.43
CA THR A 179 -4.38 -0.69 12.22
C THR A 179 -3.35 -1.80 12.01
N ALA A 180 -3.67 -3.03 12.40
CA ALA A 180 -2.75 -4.15 12.29
C ALA A 180 -2.44 -4.45 10.80
N LEU A 181 -1.21 -4.18 10.38
CA LEU A 181 -0.74 -4.33 9.00
C LEU A 181 0.61 -5.05 8.98
N GLY A 182 0.83 -5.82 7.92
CA GLY A 182 2.10 -6.46 7.61
C GLY A 182 2.59 -6.05 6.22
N MET A 183 3.89 -5.84 6.11
CA MET A 183 4.59 -5.63 4.84
C MET A 183 5.99 -6.26 4.95
N VAL A 184 6.26 -7.26 4.11
CA VAL A 184 7.50 -8.04 4.16
C VAL A 184 8.05 -8.22 2.75
N GLN A 185 9.32 -7.88 2.53
CA GLN A 185 10.05 -8.33 1.34
C GLN A 185 10.59 -9.73 1.61
N ILE A 186 10.38 -10.64 0.66
CA ILE A 186 10.90 -12.02 0.69
C ILE A 186 11.66 -12.28 -0.61
N ASP A 187 12.94 -12.63 -0.49
CA ASP A 187 13.79 -13.08 -1.58
C ASP A 187 14.06 -14.58 -1.43
N LEU A 188 13.77 -15.38 -2.45
CA LEU A 188 14.05 -16.82 -2.50
C LEU A 188 14.99 -17.15 -3.66
N ARG A 189 15.96 -18.03 -3.40
CA ARG A 189 16.78 -18.63 -4.46
C ARG A 189 15.92 -19.48 -5.38
N ALA A 190 16.24 -19.47 -6.68
CA ALA A 190 15.58 -20.31 -7.67
C ALA A 190 15.45 -21.77 -7.19
N GLY A 191 14.25 -22.34 -7.33
CA GLY A 191 13.94 -23.71 -6.93
C GLY A 191 13.79 -23.95 -5.42
N SER A 192 13.92 -22.93 -4.58
CA SER A 192 13.73 -23.05 -3.12
C SER A 192 12.29 -22.77 -2.70
N ARG A 193 11.93 -23.22 -1.50
CA ARG A 193 10.62 -22.98 -0.89
C ARG A 193 10.74 -22.36 0.50
N LEU A 194 9.68 -21.69 0.91
CA LEU A 194 9.52 -21.11 2.23
C LEU A 194 8.10 -21.38 2.73
N HIS A 195 7.98 -21.86 3.96
CA HIS A 195 6.71 -22.05 4.65
C HIS A 195 6.43 -20.84 5.54
N LEU A 196 5.40 -20.07 5.21
CA LEU A 196 5.01 -18.85 5.92
C LEU A 196 3.91 -19.16 6.93
N GLU A 197 4.06 -18.67 8.16
CA GLU A 197 2.97 -18.60 9.12
C GLU A 197 2.22 -17.27 8.90
N LEU A 198 0.91 -17.34 8.67
CA LEU A 198 0.07 -16.20 8.39
C LEU A 198 -0.68 -15.75 9.64
N GLU A 199 -0.86 -14.44 9.80
CA GLU A 199 -1.54 -13.89 10.97
C GLU A 199 -3.04 -14.18 10.91
N ALA A 200 -3.58 -14.79 11.96
CA ALA A 200 -4.99 -15.15 12.01
C ALA A 200 -5.87 -13.90 11.93
N GLY A 201 -6.95 -13.97 11.15
CA GLY A 201 -7.87 -12.85 10.96
C GLY A 201 -7.31 -11.71 10.11
N HIS A 202 -6.14 -11.87 9.47
CA HIS A 202 -5.66 -10.96 8.43
C HIS A 202 -6.11 -11.42 7.04
N GLU A 203 -6.33 -10.44 6.17
CA GLU A 203 -6.31 -10.64 4.72
C GLU A 203 -4.86 -10.57 4.23
N HIS A 204 -4.52 -11.35 3.19
CA HIS A 204 -3.15 -11.46 2.71
C HIS A 204 -3.08 -11.31 1.19
N GLY A 205 -2.00 -10.72 0.70
CA GLY A 205 -1.67 -10.64 -0.72
C GLY A 205 -0.18 -10.82 -0.98
N ILE A 206 0.16 -11.49 -2.08
CA ILE A 206 1.53 -11.65 -2.57
C ILE A 206 1.67 -10.87 -3.87
N LEU A 207 2.47 -9.81 -3.86
CA LEU A 207 2.91 -9.11 -5.08
C LEU A 207 4.24 -9.73 -5.53
N VAL A 208 4.28 -10.26 -6.75
CA VAL A 208 5.52 -10.78 -7.34
C VAL A 208 6.28 -9.63 -7.98
N ASP A 209 7.46 -9.32 -7.43
CA ASP A 209 8.34 -8.28 -7.96
C ASP A 209 9.22 -8.81 -9.10
N ARG A 210 9.81 -9.98 -8.91
CA ARG A 210 10.75 -10.59 -9.85
C ARG A 210 10.63 -12.11 -9.81
N GLY A 211 10.72 -12.76 -10.97
CA GLY A 211 10.66 -14.22 -11.09
C GLY A 211 9.23 -14.74 -11.15
N ALA A 212 9.04 -16.03 -10.85
CA ALA A 212 7.74 -16.67 -10.84
C ALA A 212 7.52 -17.44 -9.54
N ALA A 213 6.33 -17.30 -8.96
CA ALA A 213 5.96 -17.92 -7.70
C ALA A 213 4.93 -19.04 -7.92
N ARG A 214 5.05 -20.12 -7.14
CA ARG A 214 3.93 -21.02 -6.86
C ARG A 214 3.50 -20.82 -5.42
N LEU A 215 2.22 -20.56 -5.25
CA LEU A 215 1.53 -20.36 -3.98
C LEU A 215 0.70 -21.60 -3.69
N SER A 216 0.84 -22.20 -2.52
CA SER A 216 -0.04 -23.29 -2.09
C SER A 216 -0.45 -23.16 -0.63
N THR A 217 -1.70 -23.49 -0.35
CA THR A 217 -2.26 -23.49 1.01
C THR A 217 -3.36 -24.55 1.11
N VAL A 218 -3.77 -24.88 2.33
CA VAL A 218 -4.84 -25.82 2.59
C VAL A 218 -5.98 -25.10 3.28
N ARG A 219 -7.16 -25.09 2.65
CA ARG A 219 -8.39 -24.61 3.27
C ARG A 219 -9.05 -25.75 4.05
N PRO A 220 -9.37 -25.59 5.35
CA PRO A 220 -10.21 -26.52 6.08
C PRO A 220 -11.60 -26.58 5.43
N GLY A 221 -12.17 -27.78 5.26
CA GLY A 221 -13.55 -27.90 4.78
C GLY A 221 -14.54 -27.43 5.84
N ASP A 222 -15.58 -26.71 5.43
CA ASP A 222 -16.63 -26.27 6.34
C ASP A 222 -17.27 -27.50 7.01
N ALA A 223 -17.19 -27.57 8.35
CA ALA A 223 -18.02 -28.50 9.10
C ALA A 223 -19.46 -28.00 8.94
N GLY A 224 -20.35 -28.81 8.35
CA GLY A 224 -21.76 -28.47 8.30
C GLY A 224 -22.27 -28.17 9.72
N PRO A 225 -23.30 -27.33 9.88
CA PRO A 225 -23.76 -26.86 11.20
C PRO A 225 -24.13 -27.98 12.18
N ASP A 226 -24.37 -29.20 11.68
CA ASP A 226 -24.68 -30.40 12.47
C ASP A 226 -23.60 -31.51 12.41
N SER A 227 -22.42 -31.28 11.85
CA SER A 227 -21.36 -32.31 11.73
C SER A 227 -20.26 -32.14 12.77
N SER A 228 -20.03 -33.19 13.58
CA SER A 228 -18.89 -33.27 14.51
C SER A 228 -17.55 -33.61 13.82
N THR A 229 -17.56 -33.82 12.51
CA THR A 229 -16.38 -34.08 11.68
C THR A 229 -16.02 -32.84 10.88
N PRO A 230 -14.75 -32.38 10.91
CA PRO A 230 -14.27 -31.36 10.00
C PRO A 230 -14.58 -31.74 8.55
N GLY A 231 -14.97 -30.76 7.72
CA GLY A 231 -15.10 -30.99 6.29
C GLY A 231 -13.75 -31.40 5.69
N ALA A 232 -13.77 -32.10 4.56
CA ALA A 232 -12.54 -32.47 3.86
C ALA A 232 -11.76 -31.20 3.48
N SER A 233 -10.47 -31.16 3.82
CA SER A 233 -9.62 -30.05 3.43
C SER A 233 -9.40 -30.03 1.92
N THR A 234 -9.25 -28.82 1.37
CA THR A 234 -8.98 -28.60 -0.05
C THR A 234 -7.60 -27.97 -0.21
N GLU A 235 -6.73 -28.62 -0.97
CA GLU A 235 -5.47 -28.04 -1.41
C GLU A 235 -5.73 -27.03 -2.53
N LEU A 236 -5.21 -25.82 -2.35
CA LEU A 236 -5.32 -24.73 -3.31
C LEU A 236 -3.92 -24.40 -3.80
N VAL A 237 -3.77 -24.19 -5.11
CA VAL A 237 -2.49 -23.86 -5.75
C VAL A 237 -2.70 -22.77 -6.79
N HIS A 238 -1.81 -21.78 -6.82
CA HIS A 238 -1.81 -20.72 -7.82
C HIS A 238 -0.38 -20.43 -8.28
N ASP A 239 -0.17 -20.36 -9.59
CA ASP A 239 1.08 -19.89 -10.19
C ASP A 239 0.93 -18.39 -10.49
N ALA A 240 1.91 -17.58 -10.09
CA ALA A 240 1.92 -16.12 -10.25
C ALA A 240 3.20 -15.66 -10.96
N ALA A 241 3.07 -14.72 -11.89
CA ALA A 241 4.18 -14.14 -12.64
C ALA A 241 4.53 -12.75 -12.13
N GLU A 242 5.61 -12.18 -12.67
CA GLU A 242 6.03 -10.80 -12.36
C GLU A 242 4.88 -9.80 -12.50
N ARG A 243 4.77 -8.88 -11.54
CA ARG A 243 3.75 -7.82 -11.40
C ARG A 243 2.35 -8.30 -11.04
N ASP A 244 2.13 -9.61 -10.88
CA ASP A 244 0.88 -10.13 -10.34
C ASP A 244 0.77 -9.84 -8.84
N LEU A 245 -0.39 -9.35 -8.42
CA LEU A 245 -0.79 -9.34 -7.01
C LEU A 245 -1.87 -10.41 -6.83
N VAL A 246 -1.57 -11.45 -6.04
CA VAL A 246 -2.52 -12.52 -5.73
C VAL A 246 -3.04 -12.35 -4.31
N VAL A 247 -4.34 -12.15 -4.16
CA VAL A 247 -5.02 -12.19 -2.86
C VAL A 247 -5.20 -13.66 -2.47
N LEU A 248 -4.86 -13.99 -1.23
CA LEU A 248 -5.03 -15.33 -0.70
C LEU A 248 -6.49 -15.61 -0.35
N PRO A 249 -6.89 -16.90 -0.28
CA PRO A 249 -8.15 -17.28 0.34
C PRO A 249 -8.25 -16.75 1.77
N ASP A 250 -9.46 -16.47 2.24
CA ASP A 250 -9.69 -16.02 3.60
C ASP A 250 -9.50 -17.16 4.62
N GLY A 251 -9.07 -16.81 5.83
CA GLY A 251 -9.01 -17.73 6.96
C GLY A 251 -7.88 -18.76 6.89
N VAL A 252 -6.98 -18.67 5.90
CA VAL A 252 -5.77 -19.48 5.85
C VAL A 252 -4.74 -18.98 6.86
N ASP A 253 -4.07 -19.92 7.52
CA ASP A 253 -3.07 -19.67 8.57
C ASP A 253 -1.62 -19.97 8.11
N HIS A 254 -1.46 -20.48 6.89
CA HIS A 254 -0.16 -20.74 6.29
C HIS A 254 -0.17 -20.57 4.77
N LEU A 255 1.02 -20.34 4.22
CA LEU A 255 1.28 -20.35 2.78
C LEU A 255 2.63 -21.02 2.52
N ASP A 256 2.67 -21.98 1.61
CA ASP A 256 3.91 -22.45 1.01
C ASP A 256 4.20 -21.60 -0.24
N LEU A 257 5.33 -20.90 -0.22
CA LEU A 257 5.83 -20.07 -1.31
C LEU A 257 7.01 -20.77 -1.96
N ALA A 258 6.93 -21.03 -3.26
CA ALA A 258 8.02 -21.66 -4.02
C ALA A 258 8.50 -20.75 -5.16
N ALA A 259 9.81 -20.59 -5.29
CA ALA A 259 10.42 -20.00 -6.47
C ALA A 259 10.39 -21.01 -7.62
N THR A 260 9.63 -20.69 -8.67
CA THR A 260 9.51 -21.53 -9.85
C THR A 260 10.37 -20.99 -10.99
N GLY A 261 10.99 -21.90 -11.76
CA GLY A 261 11.94 -21.54 -12.83
C GLY A 261 13.37 -21.33 -12.32
N ASP A 262 14.18 -20.69 -13.16
CA ASP A 262 15.64 -20.58 -12.98
C ASP A 262 16.10 -19.20 -12.45
N THR A 263 15.15 -18.34 -12.07
CA THR A 263 15.41 -16.98 -11.56
C THR A 263 15.07 -16.89 -10.08
N ASP A 264 15.90 -16.16 -9.32
CA ASP A 264 15.60 -15.83 -7.93
C ASP A 264 14.30 -15.02 -7.84
N LEU A 265 13.41 -15.46 -6.96
CA LEU A 265 12.11 -14.86 -6.70
C LEU A 265 12.26 -13.70 -5.71
N ARG A 266 11.62 -12.56 -5.99
CA ARG A 266 11.35 -11.52 -4.99
C ARG A 266 9.86 -11.27 -4.95
N VAL A 267 9.28 -11.29 -3.75
CA VAL A 267 7.87 -10.93 -3.53
C VAL A 267 7.73 -9.94 -2.39
N MET A 268 6.62 -9.21 -2.39
CA MET A 268 6.12 -8.49 -1.22
C MET A 268 4.90 -9.24 -0.66
N LEU A 269 4.96 -9.62 0.61
CA LEU A 269 3.79 -10.03 1.37
C LEU A 269 3.14 -8.79 1.97
N LEU A 270 1.88 -8.57 1.65
CA LEU A 270 1.01 -7.59 2.27
C LEU A 270 0.00 -8.32 3.14
N SER A 271 -0.19 -7.88 4.38
CA SER A 271 -1.26 -8.38 5.23
C SER A 271 -1.93 -7.27 6.02
N GLY A 272 -3.14 -7.52 6.51
CA GLY A 272 -3.77 -6.63 7.47
C GLY A 272 -5.12 -7.13 7.97
N GLU A 273 -5.50 -6.69 9.16
CA GLU A 273 -6.86 -6.89 9.63
C GLU A 273 -7.85 -6.23 8.65
N PRO A 274 -9.02 -6.85 8.40
CA PRO A 274 -10.08 -6.22 7.62
C PRO A 274 -10.42 -4.85 8.20
N LEU A 275 -10.42 -3.82 7.35
CA LEU A 275 -10.74 -2.47 7.78
C LEU A 275 -12.13 -2.37 8.44
N GLY A 276 -13.08 -3.23 8.04
CA GLY A 276 -14.44 -3.26 8.60
C GLY A 276 -15.31 -2.07 8.19
N GLU A 277 -14.80 -1.18 7.34
CA GLU A 277 -15.44 0.07 6.94
C GLU A 277 -15.53 0.18 5.41
N ASP A 278 -16.49 0.97 4.96
CA ASP A 278 -16.55 1.39 3.56
C ASP A 278 -15.81 2.71 3.39
N ILE A 279 -14.89 2.78 2.43
CA ILE A 279 -14.17 3.99 2.06
C ILE A 279 -14.64 4.55 0.73
N ILE A 280 -14.49 5.86 0.53
CA ILE A 280 -14.53 6.47 -0.80
C ILE A 280 -13.13 6.95 -1.11
N MET A 281 -12.56 6.41 -2.18
CA MET A 281 -11.25 6.80 -2.68
C MET A 281 -11.42 7.48 -4.03
N TRP A 282 -10.88 8.69 -4.15
CA TRP A 282 -10.83 9.42 -5.42
C TRP A 282 -9.58 10.29 -5.46
N TRP A 283 -8.83 10.19 -6.56
CA TRP A 283 -7.51 10.78 -6.70
C TRP A 283 -6.64 10.41 -5.49
N ASN A 284 -6.22 11.40 -4.69
CA ASN A 284 -5.35 11.21 -3.52
C ASN A 284 -6.11 11.37 -2.19
N PHE A 285 -7.44 11.27 -2.21
CA PHE A 285 -8.27 11.47 -1.04
C PHE A 285 -8.99 10.18 -0.66
N VAL A 286 -8.93 9.82 0.62
CA VAL A 286 -9.69 8.72 1.20
C VAL A 286 -10.65 9.28 2.26
N GLY A 287 -11.94 9.23 1.95
CA GLY A 287 -13.03 9.67 2.83
C GLY A 287 -14.02 8.55 3.11
N ARG A 288 -15.20 8.93 3.62
CA ARG A 288 -16.36 8.04 3.84
C ARG A 288 -17.59 8.50 3.07
N THR A 289 -17.65 9.76 2.66
CA THR A 289 -18.76 10.32 1.88
C THR A 289 -18.29 11.05 0.63
N HIS A 290 -19.18 11.22 -0.34
CA HIS A 290 -18.89 12.01 -1.54
C HIS A 290 -18.60 13.47 -1.18
N GLU A 291 -19.38 14.00 -0.23
CA GLU A 291 -19.29 15.36 0.28
C GLU A 291 -17.92 15.65 0.90
N GLU A 292 -17.37 14.70 1.66
CA GLU A 292 -15.99 14.81 2.18
C GLU A 292 -14.97 14.97 1.05
N ILE A 293 -15.02 14.13 0.02
CA ILE A 293 -14.08 14.22 -1.12
C ILE A 293 -14.23 15.55 -1.86
N VAL A 294 -15.46 16.02 -2.05
CA VAL A 294 -15.73 17.32 -2.67
C VAL A 294 -15.08 18.43 -1.85
N ALA A 295 -15.25 18.41 -0.53
CA ALA A 295 -14.67 19.40 0.37
C ALA A 295 -13.13 19.35 0.39
N PHE A 296 -12.52 18.17 0.49
CA PHE A 296 -11.05 18.00 0.45
C PHE A 296 -10.45 18.53 -0.85
N ARG A 297 -11.09 18.22 -1.98
CA ARG A 297 -10.66 18.73 -3.28
C ARG A 297 -10.80 20.25 -3.35
N ALA A 298 -11.96 20.79 -2.97
CA ALA A 298 -12.21 22.23 -3.02
C ALA A 298 -11.19 22.99 -2.15
N ARG A 299 -10.94 22.48 -0.93
CA ARG A 299 -9.97 23.08 -0.02
C ARG A 299 -8.57 23.07 -0.60
N TYR A 300 -8.10 21.93 -1.10
CA TYR A 300 -6.79 21.83 -1.73
C TYR A 300 -6.63 22.80 -2.92
N GLN A 301 -7.60 22.83 -3.84
CA GLN A 301 -7.54 23.70 -5.02
C GLN A 301 -7.52 25.19 -4.63
N ALA A 302 -8.16 25.56 -3.52
CA ALA A 302 -8.09 26.91 -2.99
C ALA A 302 -6.73 27.22 -2.35
N GLU A 303 -6.16 26.30 -1.57
CA GLU A 303 -4.83 26.45 -0.96
C GLU A 303 -3.70 26.57 -1.99
N ILE A 304 -3.84 25.93 -3.15
CA ILE A 304 -2.87 26.09 -4.26
C ILE A 304 -3.24 27.20 -5.24
N GLY A 305 -4.36 27.90 -5.04
CA GLY A 305 -4.77 29.08 -5.81
C GLY A 305 -5.23 28.83 -7.25
N VAL A 306 -5.83 27.66 -7.55
CA VAL A 306 -6.17 27.28 -8.93
C VAL A 306 -7.66 27.45 -9.29
N GLU A 307 -8.59 27.26 -8.36
CA GLU A 307 -10.04 27.27 -8.70
C GLU A 307 -10.90 28.18 -7.83
N LEU A 308 -10.74 28.14 -6.51
CA LEU A 308 -11.63 28.80 -5.54
C LEU A 308 -10.84 29.71 -4.62
N ALA A 309 -11.49 30.73 -4.07
CA ALA A 309 -10.95 31.47 -2.92
C ALA A 309 -11.11 30.63 -1.64
N LEU A 310 -10.25 30.84 -0.66
CA LEU A 310 -10.28 30.09 0.61
C LEU A 310 -11.62 30.27 1.36
N GLU A 311 -12.25 31.43 1.24
CA GLU A 311 -13.57 31.74 1.80
C GLU A 311 -14.72 30.91 1.19
N ASP A 312 -14.59 30.50 -0.06
CA ASP A 312 -15.57 29.67 -0.78
C ASP A 312 -15.30 28.15 -0.62
N ALA A 313 -14.17 27.80 0.00
CA ALA A 313 -13.73 26.43 0.21
C ALA A 313 -13.29 26.21 1.68
N PRO A 314 -14.24 26.24 2.64
CA PRO A 314 -13.93 25.99 4.04
C PRO A 314 -13.41 24.57 4.24
N ILE A 315 -12.55 24.38 5.25
CA ILE A 315 -12.18 23.05 5.72
C ILE A 315 -13.45 22.34 6.19
N ALA A 316 -13.63 21.08 5.78
CA ALA A 316 -14.78 20.28 6.18
C ALA A 316 -14.91 20.21 7.72
N ASP A 317 -16.11 20.40 8.25
CA ASP A 317 -16.37 20.42 9.70
C ASP A 317 -15.80 19.19 10.40
N ILE A 318 -15.95 18.01 9.79
CA ILE A 318 -15.42 16.76 10.36
C ILE A 318 -13.89 16.75 10.49
N ALA A 319 -13.18 17.34 9.53
CA ALA A 319 -11.72 17.45 9.58
C ALA A 319 -11.29 18.50 10.62
N ARG A 320 -12.04 19.59 10.76
CA ARG A 320 -11.80 20.59 11.81
C ARG A 320 -12.00 20.04 13.21
N GLU A 321 -13.16 19.43 13.45
CA GLU A 321 -13.55 18.94 14.77
C GLU A 321 -12.65 17.79 15.23
N ARG A 322 -12.32 16.85 14.33
CA ARG A 322 -11.54 15.66 14.67
C ARG A 322 -10.03 15.84 14.51
N GLY A 323 -9.62 16.73 13.62
CA GLY A 323 -8.22 17.09 13.38
C GLY A 323 -7.71 18.26 14.19
N GLY A 324 -8.59 18.96 14.91
CA GLY A 324 -8.22 20.15 15.69
C GLY A 324 -7.88 21.37 14.83
N LEU A 325 -8.34 21.42 13.59
CA LEU A 325 -8.05 22.52 12.66
C LEU A 325 -8.96 23.73 12.93
N ALA A 326 -8.37 24.92 13.02
CA ALA A 326 -9.07 26.19 13.00
C ALA A 326 -9.72 26.44 11.63
N ALA A 327 -10.60 27.44 11.54
CA ALA A 327 -11.30 27.74 10.28
C ALA A 327 -10.36 28.32 9.21
N ASP A 328 -9.29 28.99 9.66
CA ASP A 328 -8.30 29.72 8.88
C ASP A 328 -6.98 28.97 8.68
N ASP A 329 -6.86 27.74 9.20
CA ASP A 329 -5.68 26.88 8.99
C ASP A 329 -5.52 26.46 7.53
N GLU A 330 -4.32 26.05 7.13
CA GLU A 330 -4.09 25.32 5.88
C GLU A 330 -4.19 23.82 6.13
N GLN A 331 -5.24 23.17 5.63
CA GLN A 331 -5.49 21.74 5.82
C GLN A 331 -4.37 20.88 5.25
N PHE A 332 -3.83 21.22 4.07
CA PHE A 332 -2.74 20.46 3.44
C PHE A 332 -1.37 21.10 3.63
N GLY A 333 -1.31 22.10 4.51
CA GLY A 333 -0.12 22.77 5.01
C GLY A 333 0.66 23.58 3.97
N PRO A 334 1.50 24.53 4.44
CA PRO A 334 2.38 25.29 3.58
C PRO A 334 3.46 24.36 3.00
N PHE A 335 4.05 24.77 1.89
CA PHE A 335 5.10 23.98 1.25
C PHE A 335 6.25 24.89 0.88
N ALA A 336 7.45 24.33 0.86
CA ALA A 336 8.63 25.13 0.76
C ALA A 336 8.75 25.90 -0.56
N ASP A 337 9.26 27.12 -0.42
CA ASP A 337 9.60 27.99 -1.54
C ASP A 337 10.56 27.30 -2.52
N HIS A 338 10.47 27.67 -3.80
CA HIS A 338 11.32 27.15 -4.89
C HIS A 338 11.14 25.68 -5.25
N THR A 339 10.03 25.06 -4.83
CA THR A 339 9.61 23.75 -5.33
C THR A 339 8.80 23.89 -6.62
N PRO A 340 8.70 22.84 -7.46
CA PRO A 340 7.83 22.86 -8.64
C PRO A 340 6.38 23.14 -8.27
N THR A 341 5.62 23.70 -9.21
CA THR A 341 4.20 24.00 -9.02
C THR A 341 3.41 22.75 -8.60
N ALA A 342 2.47 22.94 -7.67
CA ALA A 342 1.60 21.89 -7.18
C ALA A 342 0.76 21.25 -8.29
N LEU A 343 0.47 19.96 -8.15
CA LEU A 343 -0.37 19.21 -9.10
C LEU A 343 -1.85 19.50 -8.84
N PRO A 344 -2.57 20.20 -9.73
CA PRO A 344 -3.98 20.49 -9.51
C PRO A 344 -4.80 19.19 -9.53
N ALA A 345 -5.80 19.12 -8.66
CA ALA A 345 -6.72 17.99 -8.63
C ALA A 345 -7.53 17.90 -9.94
N PRO A 346 -7.75 16.71 -10.51
CA PRO A 346 -8.59 16.56 -11.69
C PRO A 346 -10.03 17.01 -11.40
N GLY A 347 -10.81 17.30 -12.45
CA GLY A 347 -12.25 17.56 -12.29
C GLY A 347 -12.97 16.33 -11.69
N LEU A 348 -13.94 16.58 -10.81
CA LEU A 348 -14.80 15.51 -10.28
C LEU A 348 -15.64 14.90 -11.41
N PRO A 349 -15.96 13.59 -11.34
CA PRO A 349 -16.90 12.99 -12.27
C PRO A 349 -18.31 13.57 -12.08
N ASN A 350 -19.12 13.57 -13.15
CA ASN A 350 -20.49 14.11 -13.15
C ASN A 350 -21.49 13.33 -12.25
N GLY A 351 -21.06 12.31 -11.52
CA GLY A 351 -21.90 11.47 -10.67
C GLY A 351 -21.31 11.26 -9.28
N ARG A 352 -22.14 10.79 -8.35
CA ARG A 352 -21.70 10.49 -6.98
C ARG A 352 -20.65 9.38 -6.99
N LEU A 353 -19.60 9.61 -6.20
CA LEU A 353 -18.56 8.61 -5.96
C LEU A 353 -19.15 7.42 -5.20
N ARG A 354 -18.68 6.22 -5.51
CA ARG A 354 -19.14 4.98 -4.89
C ARG A 354 -18.18 4.56 -3.79
N SER A 355 -18.74 4.12 -2.68
CA SER A 355 -17.98 3.50 -1.61
C SER A 355 -17.50 2.10 -2.01
N ARG A 356 -16.43 1.66 -1.35
CA ARG A 356 -15.77 0.37 -1.53
C ARG A 356 -15.37 -0.11 -0.15
N GLY A 357 -15.60 -1.38 0.14
CA GLY A 357 -15.30 -1.93 1.45
C GLY A 357 -15.44 -3.43 1.43
N ARG A 358 -14.73 -4.08 2.34
CA ARG A 358 -14.88 -5.50 2.65
C ARG A 358 -15.06 -5.56 4.16
N ARG A 359 -16.25 -5.96 4.62
CA ARG A 359 -16.57 -6.02 6.05
C ARG A 359 -16.56 -7.49 6.48
N GLU A 360 -15.76 -7.74 7.50
CA GLU A 360 -15.57 -9.01 8.24
C GLU A 360 -15.06 -10.21 7.43
N LEU A 361 -14.10 -10.93 8.03
CA LEU A 361 -13.72 -12.28 7.63
C LEU A 361 -14.60 -13.28 8.39
N PRO A 362 -14.90 -14.47 7.82
CA PRO A 362 -15.52 -15.54 8.58
C PRO A 362 -14.61 -15.92 9.76
N ALA A 363 -15.23 -16.11 10.93
CA ALA A 363 -14.57 -16.37 12.21
C ALA A 363 -13.87 -17.73 12.28
#